data_AF-A0A673YWU0-F1
#
_entry.id   AF-A0A673YWU0-F1
#
_cell.length_a   1.000
_cell.length_b   1.000
_cell.length_c   1.000
_cell.angle_alpha   90.00
_cell.angle_beta   90.00
_cell.angle_gamma   90.00
#
_symmetry.space_group_name_H-M   'P 1'
#
loop_
_entity.id
_entity.type
_entity.pdbx_description
1 polymer ?
#
loop_
_entity_poly.entity_id
_entity_poly.type
_entity_poly.pdbx_seq_one_letter_code
_entity_poly.pdbx_strand_id
1 'polypeptide(L)'
;TTDTVTDGAVDYRVGEKVWVNGNKPGYVHFLGDTQFAPGQWVGIVLDEAIGKNDGSVAGVQYFQCEDGRGIFTRPSKLTKTAIYMMTHK
;
A
#
# COMPACT_ATOMS: atom_id res chain seq x y z
N THR A 1 11.16 8.56 24.16
CA THR A 1 12.18 8.32 23.14
C THR A 1 11.49 8.38 21.81
N THR A 2 11.68 9.50 21.11
CA THR A 2 11.00 9.82 19.86
C THR A 2 11.88 9.31 18.74
N ASP A 3 11.66 8.06 18.32
CA ASP A 3 12.44 7.47 17.22
C ASP A 3 11.88 7.95 15.88
N THR A 4 12.31 9.16 15.51
CA THR A 4 12.24 9.66 14.14
C THR A 4 13.22 8.87 13.28
N VAL A 5 12.74 7.85 12.56
CA VAL A 5 13.44 7.32 11.39
C VAL A 5 12.91 8.07 10.17
N THR A 6 13.52 9.22 9.92
CA THR A 6 13.29 10.02 8.71
C THR A 6 14.35 9.63 7.69
N ASP A 7 13.97 8.79 6.74
CA ASP A 7 14.63 8.77 5.43
C ASP A 7 13.53 8.76 4.36
N GLY A 8 13.29 9.92 3.73
CA GLY A 8 12.37 10.05 2.60
C GLY A 8 10.92 9.62 2.81
N ALA A 9 10.45 9.52 4.05
CA ALA A 9 9.13 8.98 4.40
C ALA A 9 8.01 9.80 3.75
N VAL A 10 7.51 9.32 2.62
CA VAL A 10 6.29 9.84 2.01
C VAL A 10 5.17 9.58 3.02
N ASP A 11 4.71 10.64 3.66
CA ASP A 11 3.57 10.61 4.56
C ASP A 11 2.32 10.36 3.70
N TYR A 12 1.84 9.12 3.76
CA TYR A 12 0.60 8.69 3.13
C TYR A 12 -0.55 8.80 4.13
N ARG A 13 -1.76 9.04 3.64
CA ARG A 13 -2.98 9.08 4.46
C ARG A 13 -4.00 8.06 3.98
N VAL A 14 -4.79 7.51 4.90
CA VAL A 14 -5.97 6.73 4.53
C VAL A 14 -6.89 7.59 3.64
N GLY A 15 -7.39 7.00 2.56
CA GLY A 15 -8.14 7.67 1.50
C GLY A 15 -7.28 8.32 0.41
N GLU A 16 -5.95 8.36 0.54
CA GLU A 16 -5.08 8.93 -0.48
C GLU A 16 -4.93 8.01 -1.69
N LYS A 17 -4.98 8.59 -2.89
CA LYS A 17 -4.70 7.88 -4.14
C LYS A 17 -3.20 7.62 -4.28
N VAL A 18 -2.84 6.38 -4.58
CA VAL A 18 -1.43 5.96 -4.75
C VAL A 18 -1.28 4.97 -5.90
N TRP A 19 -0.04 4.80 -6.36
CA TRP A 19 0.34 3.79 -7.35
C TRP A 19 1.35 2.80 -6.76
N VAL A 20 0.98 1.53 -6.67
CA VAL A 20 1.88 0.45 -6.27
C VAL A 20 2.83 0.12 -7.42
N ASN A 21 4.14 0.14 -7.12
CA ASN A 21 5.23 0.01 -8.10
C ASN A 21 5.10 1.00 -9.27
N GLY A 22 4.47 2.16 -9.05
CA GLY A 22 4.29 3.20 -10.05
C GLY A 22 3.19 2.96 -11.08
N ASN A 23 2.53 1.78 -11.12
CA ASN A 23 1.60 1.45 -12.20
C ASN A 23 0.26 0.82 -11.79
N LYS A 24 0.07 0.44 -10.52
CA LYS A 24 -1.22 -0.12 -10.06
C LYS A 24 -1.94 0.90 -9.18
N PRO A 25 -2.92 1.63 -9.72
CA PRO A 25 -3.65 2.63 -8.97
C PRO A 25 -4.53 1.99 -7.90
N GLY A 26 -4.65 2.66 -6.76
CA GLY A 26 -5.53 2.28 -5.67
C GLY A 26 -5.59 3.37 -4.61
N TYR A 27 -6.29 3.09 -3.52
CA TYR A 27 -6.43 3.98 -2.39
C TYR A 27 -5.88 3.34 -1.13
N VAL A 28 -5.25 4.14 -0.27
CA VAL A 28 -4.78 3.68 1.03
C VAL A 28 -5.98 3.43 1.94
N HIS A 29 -6.04 2.24 2.55
CA HIS A 29 -7.07 1.87 3.53
C HIS A 29 -6.50 1.50 4.89
N PHE A 30 -5.19 1.25 4.99
CA PHE A 30 -4.53 0.90 6.24
C PHE A 30 -3.10 1.43 6.27
N LEU A 31 -2.68 1.91 7.45
CA LEU A 31 -1.31 2.32 7.75
C LEU A 31 -0.97 1.82 9.15
N GLY A 32 -0.01 0.92 9.29
CA GLY A 32 0.42 0.46 10.61
C GLY A 32 1.28 -0.78 10.59
N ASP A 33 1.59 -1.27 11.78
CA ASP A 33 2.19 -2.58 11.99
C ASP A 33 1.17 -3.69 11.73
N THR A 34 1.68 -4.88 11.43
CA THR A 34 0.84 -6.04 11.12
C THR A 34 1.29 -7.26 11.91
N GLN A 35 0.38 -8.21 12.11
CA GLN A 35 0.71 -9.46 12.80
C GLN A 35 1.52 -10.42 11.92
N PHE A 36 1.47 -10.27 10.60
CA PHE A 36 2.13 -11.19 9.68
C PHE A 36 3.60 -10.85 9.41
N ALA A 37 4.02 -9.59 9.59
CA ALA A 37 5.42 -9.19 9.41
C ALA A 37 5.74 -7.84 10.09
N PRO A 38 6.95 -7.67 10.63
CA PRO A 38 7.35 -6.46 11.34
C PRO A 38 7.49 -5.22 10.42
N GLY A 39 7.45 -4.04 11.05
CA GLY A 39 7.64 -2.74 10.43
C GLY A 39 6.40 -2.19 9.72
N GLN A 40 6.46 -0.93 9.29
CA GLN A 40 5.34 -0.23 8.67
C GLN A 40 4.83 -0.93 7.40
N TRP A 41 3.52 -1.13 7.32
CA TRP A 41 2.80 -1.57 6.13
C TRP A 41 1.74 -0.58 5.71
N VAL A 42 1.43 -0.60 4.42
CA VAL A 42 0.30 0.10 3.82
C VAL A 42 -0.62 -0.93 3.20
N GLY A 43 -1.89 -0.94 3.61
CA GLY A 43 -2.96 -1.70 2.97
C GLY A 43 -3.68 -0.82 1.96
N ILE A 44 -3.86 -1.35 0.75
CA ILE A 44 -4.37 -0.60 -0.41
C ILE A 44 -5.49 -1.42 -1.04
N VAL A 45 -6.59 -0.72 -1.38
CA VAL A 45 -7.63 -1.26 -2.24
C VAL A 45 -7.32 -0.82 -3.66
N LEU A 46 -7.00 -1.77 -4.53
CA LEU A 46 -6.71 -1.52 -5.93
C LEU A 46 -7.98 -1.27 -6.73
N ASP A 47 -7.85 -0.45 -7.77
CA ASP A 47 -8.95 -0.15 -8.68
C ASP A 47 -9.43 -1.39 -9.46
N GLU A 48 -8.55 -2.39 -9.61
CA GLU A 48 -8.81 -3.66 -10.30
C GLU A 48 -8.49 -4.86 -9.40
N ALA A 49 -9.09 -6.02 -9.69
CA ALA A 49 -8.91 -7.27 -8.95
C ALA A 49 -7.58 -7.97 -9.30
N ILE A 50 -6.46 -7.26 -9.09
CA ILE A 50 -5.08 -7.70 -9.35
C ILE A 50 -4.22 -7.75 -8.05
N GLY A 51 -4.89 -7.63 -6.91
CA GLY A 51 -4.35 -7.76 -5.57
C GLY A 51 -4.21 -9.22 -5.13
N LYS A 52 -4.18 -9.44 -3.81
CA LYS A 52 -3.86 -10.74 -3.20
C LYS A 52 -4.76 -11.14 -2.04
N ASN A 53 -5.58 -10.21 -1.54
CA ASN A 53 -6.43 -10.43 -0.38
C ASN A 53 -7.69 -9.55 -0.44
N ASP A 54 -8.57 -9.75 0.53
CA ASP A 54 -9.78 -8.97 0.81
C ASP A 54 -9.57 -7.94 1.93
N GLY A 55 -8.31 -7.62 2.23
CA GLY A 55 -7.87 -6.79 3.34
C GLY A 55 -7.71 -7.53 4.68
N SER A 56 -7.79 -8.86 4.66
CA SER A 56 -7.35 -9.74 5.73
C SER A 56 -6.08 -10.53 5.39
N VAL A 57 -5.31 -10.92 6.41
CA VAL A 57 -4.18 -11.87 6.27
C VAL A 57 -4.18 -12.81 7.47
N ALA A 58 -4.15 -14.12 7.22
CA ALA A 58 -4.17 -15.16 8.26
C ALA A 58 -5.32 -15.00 9.27
N GLY A 59 -6.52 -14.61 8.79
CA GLY A 59 -7.72 -14.44 9.62
C GLY A 59 -7.81 -13.11 10.38
N VAL A 60 -6.81 -12.23 10.28
CA VAL A 60 -6.85 -10.89 10.89
C VAL A 60 -7.30 -9.87 9.85
N GLN A 61 -8.39 -9.16 10.13
CA GLN A 61 -8.90 -8.08 9.29
C GLN A 61 -8.19 -6.75 9.61
N TYR A 62 -7.71 -6.05 8.58
CA TYR A 62 -7.10 -4.73 8.72
C TYR A 62 -7.92 -3.63 8.02
N PHE A 63 -8.51 -3.96 6.87
CA PHE A 63 -9.43 -3.10 6.11
C PHE A 63 -10.36 -3.97 5.26
N GLN A 64 -11.52 -3.50 4.82
CA GLN A 64 -12.44 -4.29 4.00
C GLN A 64 -12.31 -3.95 2.52
N CYS A 65 -12.26 -4.97 1.64
CA CYS A 65 -12.51 -4.82 0.21
C CYS A 65 -13.05 -6.12 -0.42
N GLU A 66 -13.28 -6.13 -1.74
CA GLU A 66 -13.54 -7.35 -2.50
C GLU A 66 -12.28 -8.24 -2.54
N ASP A 67 -12.48 -9.56 -2.64
CA ASP A 67 -11.39 -10.49 -2.83
C ASP A 67 -10.57 -10.16 -4.08
N GLY A 68 -9.25 -10.33 -3.98
CA GLY A 68 -8.33 -9.97 -5.06
C GLY A 68 -8.15 -8.48 -5.29
N ARG A 69 -8.71 -7.56 -4.49
CA ARG A 69 -8.43 -6.11 -4.60
C ARG A 69 -7.44 -5.59 -3.57
N GLY A 70 -7.36 -6.23 -2.41
CA GLY A 70 -6.49 -5.83 -1.32
C GLY A 70 -5.04 -6.20 -1.59
N ILE A 71 -4.13 -5.29 -1.24
CA ILE A 71 -2.69 -5.57 -1.22
C ILE A 71 -2.03 -4.87 -0.02
N PHE A 72 -1.09 -5.58 0.62
CA PHE A 72 -0.16 -4.99 1.58
C PHE A 72 1.18 -4.76 0.92
N THR A 73 1.76 -3.57 1.10
CA THR A 73 3.10 -3.24 0.59
C THR A 73 3.83 -2.28 1.52
N ARG A 74 5.13 -2.07 1.26
CA ARG A 74 5.94 -1.09 1.97
C ARG A 74 5.71 0.31 1.39
N PRO A 75 5.79 1.39 2.20
CA PRO A 75 5.68 2.76 1.70
C PRO A 75 6.64 3.07 0.53
N SER A 76 7.84 2.47 0.53
CA SER A 76 8.85 2.63 -0.53
C SER A 76 8.46 2.07 -1.90
N LYS A 77 7.35 1.32 -1.97
CA LYS A 77 6.79 0.82 -3.23
C LYS A 77 5.65 1.69 -3.76
N LEU A 78 5.36 2.81 -3.11
CA LEU A 78 4.27 3.70 -3.45
C LEU A 78 4.76 5.00 -4.06
N THR A 79 3.89 5.59 -4.88
CA THR A 79 4.08 6.91 -5.49
C THR A 79 2.74 7.65 -5.51
N LYS A 80 2.79 8.99 -5.45
CA LYS A 80 1.60 9.86 -5.51
C LYS A 80 1.12 10.12 -6.94
N THR A 81 1.89 9.71 -7.95
CA THR A 81 1.57 9.83 -9.37
C THR A 81 2.01 8.57 -10.10
N ALA A 82 1.35 8.23 -11.20
CA ALA A 82 1.81 7.14 -12.07
C ALA A 82 3.26 7.38 -12.54
N ILE A 83 4.11 6.37 -12.42
CA ILE A 83 5.40 6.35 -13.11
C ILE A 83 5.13 5.68 -14.46
N TYR A 84 4.94 6.50 -15.49
CA TYR A 84 5.12 6.01 -16.85
C TYR A 84 6.61 5.73 -17.02
N MET A 85 6.97 4.45 -17.06
CA MET A 85 8.28 4.04 -17.55
C MET A 85 8.44 4.67 -18.92
N MET A 86 9.28 5.70 -19.03
CA MET A 86 9.84 6.10 -20.32
C MET A 86 10.41 4.82 -20.91
N THR A 87 9.74 4.26 -21.90
CA THR A 87 10.29 3.23 -22.75
C THR A 87 11.60 3.81 -23.26
N HIS A 88 12.73 3.32 -22.75
CA HIS A 88 14.02 3.63 -23.35
C HIS A 88 13.93 3.15 -24.79
N LYS A 89 13.83 4.13 -25.69
CA LYS A 89 13.90 3.96 -27.13
C LYS A 89 15.35 3.71 -27.52
#